data_AF-A0A679JI43-F1
#
_entry.id   AF-A0A679JI43-F1
#
_cell.length_a   1.000
_cell.length_b   1.000
_cell.length_c   1.000
_cell.angle_alpha   90.00
_cell.angle_beta   90.00
_cell.angle_gamma   90.00
#
_symmetry.space_group_name_H-M   'P 1'
#
loop_
_entity.id
_entity.type
_entity.pdbx_description
1 polymer ?
#
loop_
_entity_poly.entity_id
_entity_poly.type
_entity_poly.pdbx_seq_one_letter_code
_entity_poly.pdbx_strand_id
1 'polypeptide(L)'
;MQPLSSEIHVPSASPDQRGMGKPTEVPDLELARIIARNDWVGRYVAEQNRLTNGRTDAETDFTEGIALYHVVGHRPPEDVSRQHFNSLTGAADTLTSAVAKFNALAVEVGLAAPGAKLTREQLAFAHGVAELCAAVGDHVRTVRDGSAGDLIRANYGPVPF
;
A
#
# COMPACT_ATOMS: atom_id res chain seq x y z
N MET A 1 -29.70 -26.40 82.14
CA MET A 1 -29.80 -25.88 80.75
C MET A 1 -29.67 -24.37 80.81
N GLN A 2 -28.52 -23.84 80.43
CA GLN A 2 -28.25 -22.40 80.29
C GLN A 2 -27.80 -22.17 78.84
N PRO A 3 -28.36 -21.20 78.10
CA PRO A 3 -27.87 -20.87 76.77
C PRO A 3 -26.63 -19.97 76.87
N LEU A 4 -25.58 -20.35 76.14
CA LEU A 4 -24.36 -19.57 75.93
C LEU A 4 -24.67 -18.37 75.02
N SER A 5 -24.48 -17.16 75.55
CA SER A 5 -24.46 -15.91 74.77
C SER A 5 -23.16 -15.85 73.96
N SER A 6 -23.27 -15.93 72.64
CA SER A 6 -22.19 -15.65 71.70
C SER A 6 -22.34 -14.24 71.14
N GLU A 7 -21.69 -13.27 71.79
CA GLU A 7 -21.36 -11.99 71.16
C GLU A 7 -20.02 -12.16 70.44
N ILE A 8 -20.03 -12.13 69.10
CA ILE A 8 -18.81 -11.91 68.32
C ILE A 8 -18.98 -10.61 67.56
N HIS A 9 -18.16 -9.66 68.00
CA HIS A 9 -17.98 -8.31 67.53
C HIS A 9 -17.52 -8.28 66.06
N VAL A 10 -18.19 -7.48 65.23
CA VAL A 10 -17.82 -7.20 63.84
C VAL A 10 -16.80 -6.07 63.82
N PRO A 11 -15.58 -6.26 63.26
CA PRO A 11 -14.72 -5.14 62.94
C PRO A 11 -15.18 -4.51 61.61
N SER A 12 -15.65 -3.28 61.71
CA SER A 12 -15.88 -2.36 60.59
C SER A 12 -14.56 -2.11 59.85
N ALA A 13 -14.42 -2.68 58.65
CA ALA A 13 -13.39 -2.28 57.71
C ALA A 13 -13.99 -1.23 56.76
N SER A 14 -13.48 0.00 56.87
CA SER A 14 -13.80 1.11 55.97
C SER A 14 -13.56 0.70 54.51
N PRO A 15 -14.39 1.18 53.56
CA PRO A 15 -14.15 0.94 52.14
C PRO A 15 -12.92 1.75 51.73
N ASP A 16 -11.85 1.04 51.44
CA ASP A 16 -10.64 1.56 50.83
C ASP A 16 -11.02 2.16 49.46
N GLN A 17 -11.01 3.49 49.37
CA GLN A 17 -11.19 4.25 48.13
C GLN A 17 -9.96 4.05 47.22
N ARG A 18 -9.74 2.83 46.75
CA ARG A 18 -8.80 2.57 45.66
C ARG A 18 -9.50 2.81 44.34
N GLY A 19 -9.25 4.01 43.82
CA GLY A 19 -9.31 4.38 42.41
C GLY A 19 -10.38 3.67 41.58
N MET A 20 -11.55 4.30 41.45
CA MET A 20 -12.29 4.19 40.21
C MET A 20 -11.44 4.83 39.10
N GLY A 21 -10.47 4.07 38.60
CA GLY A 21 -10.03 4.21 37.23
C GLY A 21 -11.29 4.13 36.39
N LYS A 22 -11.59 5.22 35.68
CA LYS A 22 -12.69 5.27 34.71
C LYS A 22 -12.66 3.98 33.87
N PRO A 23 -13.83 3.38 33.57
CA PRO A 23 -13.87 2.25 32.66
C PRO A 23 -13.20 2.68 31.36
N THR A 24 -12.12 2.00 31.04
CA THR A 24 -11.31 2.16 29.84
C THR A 24 -12.21 1.99 28.61
N GLU A 25 -12.63 3.10 28.00
CA GLU A 25 -13.43 3.26 26.75
C GLU A 25 -12.74 2.68 25.48
N VAL A 26 -11.87 1.70 25.63
CA VAL A 26 -10.98 1.20 24.56
C VAL A 26 -11.60 0.11 23.66
N PRO A 27 -12.60 -0.72 24.08
CA PRO A 27 -13.18 -1.74 23.19
C PRO A 27 -13.87 -1.18 21.95
N ASP A 28 -14.51 -0.01 22.08
CA ASP A 28 -15.32 0.59 21.03
C ASP A 28 -14.44 1.17 19.90
N LEU A 29 -13.29 1.74 20.25
CA LEU A 29 -12.34 2.29 19.29
C LEU A 29 -11.63 1.19 18.49
N GLU A 30 -11.28 0.08 19.12
CA GLU A 30 -10.65 -1.05 18.43
C GLU A 30 -11.64 -1.74 17.49
N LEU A 31 -12.87 -1.95 17.95
CA LEU A 31 -13.95 -2.47 17.12
C LEU A 31 -14.26 -1.54 15.94
N ALA A 32 -14.35 -0.23 16.17
CA ALA A 32 -14.56 0.76 15.12
C ALA A 32 -13.44 0.75 14.06
N ARG A 33 -12.17 0.59 14.50
CA ARG A 33 -11.03 0.46 13.57
C ARG A 33 -11.10 -0.81 12.73
N ILE A 34 -11.51 -1.93 13.33
CA ILE A 34 -11.68 -3.20 12.63
C ILE A 34 -12.80 -3.09 11.61
N ILE A 35 -13.93 -2.49 11.98
CA ILE A 35 -15.08 -2.27 11.08
C ILE A 35 -14.67 -1.37 9.91
N ALA A 36 -14.03 -0.23 10.19
CA ALA A 36 -13.59 0.71 9.16
C ALA A 36 -12.58 0.09 8.19
N ARG A 37 -11.61 -0.69 8.70
CA ARG A 37 -10.68 -1.43 7.86
C ARG A 37 -11.41 -2.45 6.98
N ASN A 38 -12.28 -3.27 7.56
CA ASN A 38 -12.93 -4.34 6.83
C ASN A 38 -13.88 -3.78 5.75
N ASP A 39 -14.57 -2.68 6.04
CA ASP A 39 -15.37 -1.94 5.04
C ASP A 39 -14.49 -1.45 3.88
N TRP A 40 -13.39 -0.80 4.20
CA TRP A 40 -12.45 -0.28 3.21
C TRP A 40 -11.88 -1.40 2.32
N VAL A 41 -11.42 -2.50 2.93
CA VAL A 41 -10.87 -3.66 2.23
C VAL A 41 -11.94 -4.33 1.37
N GLY A 42 -13.16 -4.49 1.88
CA GLY A 42 -14.27 -5.05 1.10
C GLY A 42 -14.54 -4.26 -0.18
N ARG A 43 -14.53 -2.93 -0.10
CA ARG A 43 -14.71 -2.05 -1.26
C ARG A 43 -13.53 -2.09 -2.23
N TYR A 44 -12.30 -2.19 -1.73
CA TYR A 44 -11.10 -2.37 -2.56
C TYR A 44 -11.17 -3.67 -3.39
N VAL A 45 -11.51 -4.79 -2.74
CA VAL A 45 -11.61 -6.12 -3.36
C VAL A 45 -12.77 -6.18 -4.36
N ALA A 46 -13.91 -5.55 -4.05
CA ALA A 46 -15.03 -5.45 -4.96
C ALA A 46 -14.65 -4.72 -6.26
N GLU A 47 -13.92 -3.60 -6.15
CA GLU A 47 -13.43 -2.88 -7.32
C GLU A 47 -12.36 -3.67 -8.09
N GLN A 48 -11.49 -4.42 -7.40
CA GLN A 48 -10.50 -5.25 -8.10
C GLN A 48 -11.15 -6.37 -8.90
N ASN A 49 -12.12 -7.07 -8.31
CA ASN A 49 -12.91 -8.07 -9.00
C ASN A 49 -13.62 -7.49 -10.23
N ARG A 50 -14.13 -6.25 -10.13
CA ARG A 50 -14.74 -5.57 -11.27
C ARG A 50 -13.72 -5.29 -12.38
N LEU A 51 -12.52 -4.82 -12.03
CA LEU A 51 -11.47 -4.47 -12.99
C LEU A 51 -10.86 -5.70 -13.68
N THR A 52 -10.73 -6.81 -12.96
CA THR A 52 -10.14 -8.05 -13.47
C THR A 52 -11.17 -8.94 -14.19
N ASN A 53 -12.46 -8.55 -14.18
CA ASN A 53 -13.60 -9.38 -14.58
C ASN A 53 -13.66 -10.70 -13.80
N GLY A 54 -13.37 -10.66 -12.50
CA GLY A 54 -13.40 -11.84 -11.60
C GLY A 54 -12.29 -12.84 -11.86
N ARG A 55 -11.18 -12.42 -12.48
CA ARG A 55 -10.04 -13.30 -12.81
C ARG A 55 -8.95 -13.35 -11.73
N THR A 56 -9.09 -12.55 -10.67
CA THR A 56 -8.17 -12.55 -9.53
C THR A 56 -8.69 -13.40 -8.38
N ASP A 57 -7.74 -13.90 -7.59
CA ASP A 57 -8.04 -14.67 -6.39
C ASP A 57 -8.45 -13.73 -5.26
N ALA A 58 -9.64 -13.97 -4.70
CA ALA A 58 -10.23 -13.09 -3.69
C ALA A 58 -9.46 -13.08 -2.36
N GLU A 59 -8.79 -14.18 -2.01
CA GLU A 59 -7.97 -14.27 -0.80
C GLU A 59 -6.68 -13.44 -0.93
N THR A 60 -6.07 -13.47 -2.11
CA THR A 60 -4.93 -12.65 -2.48
C THR A 60 -5.30 -11.16 -2.45
N ASP A 61 -6.39 -10.77 -3.12
CA ASP A 61 -6.86 -9.38 -3.16
C ASP A 61 -7.21 -8.85 -1.76
N PHE A 62 -7.77 -9.70 -0.89
CA PHE A 62 -8.10 -9.35 0.49
C PHE A 62 -6.86 -9.12 1.35
N THR A 63 -5.86 -10.00 1.25
CA THR A 63 -4.58 -9.86 1.96
C THR A 63 -3.85 -8.58 1.55
N GLU A 64 -3.87 -8.28 0.26
CA GLU A 64 -3.30 -7.04 -0.28
C GLU A 64 -4.05 -5.80 0.19
N GLY A 65 -5.38 -5.82 0.19
CA GLY A 65 -6.21 -4.74 0.70
C GLY A 65 -5.91 -4.41 2.17
N ILE A 66 -5.69 -5.44 3.02
CA ILE A 66 -5.29 -5.23 4.42
C ILE A 66 -3.94 -4.51 4.51
N ALA A 67 -2.95 -4.90 3.70
CA ALA A 67 -1.66 -4.25 3.67
C ALA A 67 -1.76 -2.79 3.20
N LEU A 68 -2.55 -2.52 2.16
CA LEU A 68 -2.74 -1.18 1.61
C LEU A 68 -3.49 -0.26 2.56
N TYR A 69 -4.50 -0.74 3.30
CA TYR A 69 -5.24 0.07 4.26
C TYR A 69 -4.33 0.77 5.28
N HIS A 70 -3.27 0.10 5.74
CA HIS A 70 -2.32 0.70 6.69
C HIS A 70 -1.55 1.90 6.13
N VAL A 71 -1.40 1.99 4.81
CA VAL A 71 -0.61 3.03 4.14
C VAL A 71 -1.51 4.10 3.53
N VAL A 72 -2.61 3.67 2.89
CA VAL A 72 -3.48 4.52 2.08
C VAL A 72 -4.95 4.47 2.48
N GLY A 73 -5.28 3.94 3.67
CA GLY A 73 -6.66 3.84 4.17
C GLY A 73 -7.37 5.19 4.38
N HIS A 74 -6.64 6.30 4.30
CA HIS A 74 -7.21 7.66 4.28
C HIS A 74 -7.79 8.06 2.90
N ARG A 75 -7.53 7.28 1.85
CA ARG A 75 -8.01 7.51 0.47
C ARG A 75 -9.21 6.63 0.16
N PRO A 76 -10.06 7.00 -0.82
CA PRO A 76 -11.13 6.12 -1.30
C PRO A 76 -10.56 4.78 -1.81
N PRO A 77 -11.10 3.63 -1.34
CA PRO A 77 -10.58 2.30 -1.70
C PRO A 77 -10.68 2.01 -3.19
N GLU A 78 -11.69 2.55 -3.88
CA GLU A 78 -11.88 2.34 -5.32
C GLU A 78 -10.83 3.07 -6.15
N ASP A 79 -10.41 4.27 -5.73
CA ASP A 79 -9.32 5.00 -6.40
C ASP A 79 -7.99 4.30 -6.21
N VAL A 80 -7.74 3.77 -5.01
CA VAL A 80 -6.55 2.96 -4.72
C VAL A 80 -6.56 1.66 -5.53
N SER A 81 -7.70 0.97 -5.59
CA SER A 81 -7.88 -0.25 -6.38
C SER A 81 -7.65 -0.01 -7.86
N ARG A 82 -8.22 1.05 -8.44
CA ARG A 82 -7.95 1.47 -9.82
C ARG A 82 -6.48 1.79 -10.03
N GLN A 83 -5.87 2.62 -9.18
CA GLN A 83 -4.45 2.97 -9.29
C GLN A 83 -3.55 1.72 -9.21
N HIS A 84 -3.89 0.79 -8.33
CA HIS A 84 -3.14 -0.43 -8.10
C HIS A 84 -3.30 -1.42 -9.25
N PHE A 85 -4.53 -1.70 -9.69
CA PHE A 85 -4.83 -2.47 -10.90
C PHE A 85 -4.10 -1.91 -12.11
N ASN A 86 -4.13 -0.59 -12.25
CA ASN A 86 -3.48 0.12 -13.31
C ASN A 86 -1.94 0.04 -13.22
N SER A 87 -1.38 -0.05 -12.03
CA SER A 87 0.05 -0.35 -11.82
C SER A 87 0.39 -1.80 -12.17
N LEU A 88 -0.51 -2.76 -11.89
CA LEU A 88 -0.33 -4.19 -12.15
C LEU A 88 -0.54 -4.58 -13.62
N THR A 89 -1.51 -3.95 -14.28
CA THR A 89 -1.86 -4.19 -15.69
C THR A 89 -1.21 -3.22 -16.66
N GLY A 90 -0.48 -2.22 -16.14
CA GLY A 90 0.12 -1.14 -16.91
C GLY A 90 -0.90 -0.14 -17.49
N ALA A 91 -2.14 -0.12 -16.98
CA ALA A 91 -3.24 0.67 -17.51
C ALA A 91 -3.40 2.09 -16.89
N ALA A 92 -2.62 2.48 -15.87
CA ALA A 92 -2.43 3.91 -15.53
C ALA A 92 -0.97 4.25 -15.65
N ASP A 93 -0.71 5.21 -16.54
CA ASP A 93 0.43 6.12 -16.50
C ASP A 93 1.83 5.50 -16.40
N THR A 94 1.98 4.22 -16.74
CA THR A 94 3.26 3.67 -17.22
C THR A 94 3.46 3.90 -18.72
N LEU A 95 2.45 4.41 -19.42
CA LEU A 95 2.48 4.71 -20.85
C LEU A 95 2.80 6.18 -21.17
N THR A 96 3.51 6.88 -20.28
CA THR A 96 4.58 7.72 -20.85
C THR A 96 5.57 6.72 -21.43
N SER A 97 5.40 6.38 -22.72
CA SER A 97 6.33 5.54 -23.47
C SER A 97 7.76 5.90 -23.05
N ALA A 98 8.66 4.93 -22.90
CA ALA A 98 10.07 5.24 -22.59
C ALA A 98 10.60 6.40 -23.47
N VAL A 99 10.11 6.49 -24.72
CA VAL A 99 10.26 7.63 -25.61
C VAL A 99 9.83 8.97 -24.98
N ALA A 100 8.60 9.08 -24.50
CA ALA A 100 8.11 10.29 -23.86
C ALA A 100 8.85 10.62 -22.55
N LYS A 101 9.31 9.63 -21.78
CA LYS A 101 10.17 9.86 -20.61
C LYS A 101 11.54 10.40 -21.01
N PHE A 102 12.16 9.84 -22.04
CA PHE A 102 13.43 10.35 -22.57
C PHE A 102 13.28 11.75 -23.17
N ASN A 103 12.17 12.05 -23.86
CA ASN A 103 11.90 13.39 -24.36
C ASN A 103 11.75 14.39 -23.21
N ALA A 104 11.00 14.04 -22.16
CA ALA A 104 10.85 14.90 -20.98
C ALA A 104 12.20 15.16 -20.30
N LEU A 105 13.00 14.11 -20.10
CA LEU A 105 14.32 14.22 -19.48
C LEU A 105 15.26 15.09 -20.33
N ALA A 106 15.28 14.92 -21.66
CA ALA A 106 16.10 15.72 -22.55
C ALA A 106 15.73 17.20 -22.51
N VAL A 107 14.44 17.53 -22.34
CA VAL A 107 13.98 18.91 -22.13
C VAL A 107 14.40 19.43 -20.77
N GLU A 108 14.21 18.64 -19.71
CA GLU A 108 14.57 18.99 -18.34
C GLU A 108 16.06 19.35 -18.21
N VAL A 109 16.94 18.59 -18.86
CA VAL A 109 18.39 18.84 -18.83
C VAL A 109 18.88 19.83 -19.89
N GLY A 110 17.98 20.42 -20.68
CA GLY A 110 18.31 21.41 -21.71
C GLY A 110 19.01 20.85 -22.97
N LEU A 111 18.96 19.54 -23.19
CA LEU A 111 19.46 18.90 -24.41
C LEU A 111 18.48 19.02 -25.59
N ALA A 112 17.20 19.24 -25.30
CA ALA A 112 16.15 19.44 -26.29
C ALA A 112 15.25 20.63 -25.90
N ALA A 113 14.69 21.31 -26.91
CA ALA A 113 13.69 22.35 -26.66
C ALA A 113 12.33 21.73 -26.26
N PRO A 114 11.48 22.42 -25.49
CA PRO A 114 10.14 21.94 -25.18
C PRO A 114 9.36 21.59 -26.46
N GLY A 115 8.81 20.37 -26.51
CA GLY A 115 8.07 19.85 -27.66
C GLY A 115 8.93 19.27 -28.79
N ALA A 116 10.27 19.37 -28.72
CA ALA A 116 11.16 18.67 -29.63
C ALA A 116 11.11 17.16 -29.38
N LYS A 117 11.21 16.37 -30.47
CA LYS A 117 11.25 14.91 -30.41
C LYS A 117 12.67 14.41 -30.66
N LEU A 118 13.14 13.52 -29.80
CA LEU A 118 14.39 12.80 -29.99
C LEU A 118 14.32 11.94 -31.25
N THR A 119 15.44 11.85 -31.97
CA THR A 119 15.56 10.98 -33.14
C THR A 119 15.60 9.51 -32.71
N ARG A 120 15.42 8.61 -33.67
CA ARG A 120 15.48 7.17 -33.44
C ARG A 120 16.84 6.74 -32.87
N GLU A 121 17.92 7.33 -33.36
CA GLU A 121 19.30 7.05 -32.94
C GLU A 121 19.53 7.52 -31.49
N GLN A 122 19.00 8.70 -31.14
CA GLN A 122 19.08 9.24 -29.77
C GLN A 122 18.28 8.38 -28.78
N LEU A 123 17.10 7.91 -29.19
CA LEU A 123 16.29 6.99 -28.37
C LEU A 123 16.98 5.64 -28.20
N ALA A 124 17.56 5.08 -29.27
CA ALA A 124 18.32 3.83 -29.20
C ALA A 124 19.52 3.95 -28.25
N PHE A 125 20.24 5.07 -28.30
CA PHE A 125 21.32 5.37 -27.35
C PHE A 125 20.80 5.46 -25.92
N ALA A 126 19.71 6.19 -25.67
CA ALA A 126 19.11 6.34 -24.34
C ALA A 126 18.64 4.99 -23.76
N HIS A 127 18.05 4.13 -24.58
CA HIS A 127 17.71 2.76 -24.21
C HIS A 127 18.95 1.92 -23.86
N GLY A 128 20.04 2.03 -24.62
CA GLY A 128 21.29 1.34 -24.32
C GLY A 128 21.90 1.77 -22.98
N VAL A 129 21.82 3.07 -22.64
CA VAL A 129 22.25 3.58 -21.33
C VAL A 129 21.35 3.03 -20.22
N ALA A 130 20.03 3.03 -20.41
CA ALA A 130 19.09 2.48 -19.43
C ALA A 130 19.35 0.99 -19.18
N GLU A 131 19.65 0.20 -20.21
CA GLU A 131 20.00 -1.21 -20.07
C GLU A 131 21.32 -1.40 -19.31
N LEU A 132 22.33 -0.56 -19.55
CA LEU A 132 23.59 -0.61 -18.81
C LEU A 132 23.36 -0.33 -17.31
N CYS A 133 22.55 0.69 -17.00
CA CYS A 133 22.16 0.98 -15.61
C CYS A 133 21.35 -0.17 -15.00
N ALA A 134 20.46 -0.80 -15.77
CA ALA A 134 19.70 -1.95 -15.32
C ALA A 134 20.62 -3.14 -14.98
N ALA A 135 21.61 -3.42 -15.83
CA ALA A 135 22.60 -4.47 -15.59
C ALA A 135 23.40 -4.25 -14.29
N VAL A 136 23.74 -3.00 -13.96
CA VAL A 136 24.34 -2.67 -12.66
C VAL A 136 23.33 -2.90 -11.52
N GLY A 137 22.08 -2.50 -11.73
CA GLY A 137 20.98 -2.67 -10.78
C GLY A 137 20.56 -4.12 -10.52
N ASP A 138 20.90 -5.05 -11.41
CA ASP A 138 20.59 -6.48 -11.25
C ASP A 138 21.25 -7.09 -9.99
N HIS A 139 22.38 -6.51 -9.57
CA HIS A 139 23.08 -6.89 -8.35
C HIS A 139 22.50 -6.28 -7.07
N VAL A 140 21.61 -5.30 -7.18
CA VAL A 140 20.95 -4.64 -6.05
C VAL A 140 19.54 -5.20 -5.93
N ARG A 141 19.39 -6.24 -5.09
CA ARG A 141 18.12 -6.96 -4.90
C ARG A 141 17.64 -6.83 -3.46
N THR A 142 16.33 -6.60 -3.29
CA THR A 142 15.66 -6.79 -2.00
C THR A 142 14.76 -8.02 -2.08
N VAL A 143 14.48 -8.64 -0.94
CA VAL A 143 13.64 -9.84 -0.85
C VAL A 143 12.18 -9.54 -1.26
N ARG A 144 11.78 -8.26 -1.28
CA ARG A 144 10.39 -7.83 -1.44
C ARG A 144 10.08 -7.18 -2.80
N ASP A 145 11.06 -6.53 -3.44
CA ASP A 145 10.78 -5.60 -4.55
C ASP A 145 11.45 -6.00 -5.89
N GLY A 146 12.09 -7.17 -5.95
CA GLY A 146 12.85 -7.60 -7.14
C GLY A 146 14.23 -6.94 -7.24
N SER A 147 14.83 -6.91 -8.43
CA SER A 147 16.08 -6.19 -8.65
C SER A 147 15.83 -4.74 -9.06
N ALA A 148 16.74 -3.83 -8.69
CA ALA A 148 16.69 -2.46 -9.19
C ALA A 148 16.77 -2.41 -10.73
N GLY A 149 17.39 -3.41 -11.37
CA GLY A 149 17.43 -3.56 -12.81
C GLY A 149 16.05 -3.81 -13.44
N ASP A 150 15.23 -4.64 -12.80
CA ASP A 150 13.85 -4.89 -13.24
C ASP A 150 13.01 -3.61 -13.22
N LEU A 151 13.19 -2.78 -12.18
CA LEU A 151 12.51 -1.49 -12.06
C LEU A 151 12.94 -0.48 -13.14
N ILE A 152 14.23 -0.48 -13.49
CA ILE A 152 14.76 0.37 -14.57
C ILE A 152 14.17 -0.08 -15.92
N ARG A 153 14.18 -1.39 -16.21
CA ARG A 153 13.62 -1.94 -17.46
C ARG A 153 12.11 -1.73 -17.55
N ALA A 154 11.39 -1.83 -16.46
CA ALA A 154 9.95 -1.51 -16.42
C ALA A 154 9.67 -0.04 -16.80
N ASN A 155 10.60 0.88 -16.53
CA ASN A 155 10.41 2.30 -16.77
C ASN A 155 10.99 2.82 -18.09
N TYR A 156 12.11 2.25 -18.53
CA TYR A 156 12.93 2.74 -19.64
C TYR A 156 13.32 1.64 -20.65
N GLY A 157 12.90 0.40 -20.41
CA GLY A 157 13.17 -0.72 -21.30
C GLY A 157 12.35 -0.67 -22.58
N PRO A 158 12.73 -1.45 -23.60
CA PRO A 158 11.94 -1.61 -24.80
C PRO A 158 10.61 -2.27 -24.44
N VAL A 159 9.50 -1.65 -24.85
CA VAL A 159 8.17 -2.26 -24.70
C VAL A 159 8.09 -3.43 -25.67
N PRO A 160 7.91 -4.69 -25.21
CA PRO A 160 7.68 -5.81 -26.11
C PRO A 160 6.33 -5.57 -26.81
N PHE A 161 6.36 -5.71 -28.13
CA PHE A 161 5.21 -5.59 -29.03
C PHE A 161 4.21 -6.74 -28.83
#